data_AF-A0A5D2NL67-F1
#
_entry.id   AF-A0A5D2NL67-F1
#
_cell.length_a   1.000
_cell.length_b   1.000
_cell.length_c   1.000
_cell.angle_alpha   90.00
_cell.angle_beta   90.00
_cell.angle_gamma   90.00
#
_symmetry.space_group_name_H-M   'P 1'
#
loop_
_entity.id
_entity.type
_entity.pdbx_description
1 polymer ?
#
loop_
_entity_poly.entity_id
_entity_poly.type
_entity_poly.pdbx_seq_one_letter_code
_entity_poly.pdbx_strand_id
1 'polypeptide(L)'
;MAAPLFPAIFTGFFFFVFLISLTSQDQLNNKDHNLLIRELDDAKLKLSRLESVLEETIQSIDAKTLLLKEREKLLEDMENKITYLQSVISTLEDDSLLADEKLKALEEEVRLLWDASRKNNFELHVLESEAQDTEDRVEAVNLKVEKMAEVVTEQWIQIQHLEQALQLAQRRALQDQKQRYMRCSFLRLQGFIKQEMRRNEFTAAFVNDEFVFFLASALITFPVLGAWMVLSSQFS
;
A
#
# COMPACT_ATOMS: atom_id res chain seq x y z
N MET A 1 50.87 134.81 -99.82
CA MET A 1 49.43 134.48 -99.79
C MET A 1 49.21 133.37 -98.78
N ALA A 2 48.26 133.61 -97.86
CA ALA A 2 47.55 132.68 -96.96
C ALA A 2 48.33 131.85 -95.90
N ALA A 3 48.16 132.26 -94.65
CA ALA A 3 48.22 131.48 -93.40
C ALA A 3 46.92 130.63 -93.24
N PRO A 4 46.58 129.93 -92.11
CA PRO A 4 47.28 129.90 -90.81
C PRO A 4 47.15 128.64 -89.86
N LEU A 5 47.89 128.68 -88.74
CA LEU A 5 47.51 128.44 -87.31
C LEU A 5 47.27 127.02 -86.69
N PHE A 6 48.26 126.54 -85.90
CA PHE A 6 48.29 126.02 -84.48
C PHE A 6 47.18 125.07 -83.90
N PRO A 7 47.42 124.26 -82.82
CA PRO A 7 48.47 124.39 -81.80
C PRO A 7 49.25 123.13 -81.35
N ALA A 8 50.44 123.37 -80.81
CA ALA A 8 51.47 122.40 -80.44
C ALA A 8 51.74 122.29 -78.92
N ILE A 9 50.73 122.21 -78.05
CA ILE A 9 50.98 122.13 -76.57
C ILE A 9 50.21 121.00 -75.85
N PHE A 10 49.25 120.31 -76.48
CA PHE A 10 48.45 119.29 -75.77
C PHE A 10 49.05 117.87 -75.78
N THR A 11 50.08 117.61 -76.59
CA THR A 11 50.65 116.25 -76.77
C THR A 11 51.71 115.87 -75.73
N GLY A 12 52.33 116.83 -75.04
CA GLY A 12 53.37 116.55 -74.04
C GLY A 12 52.84 116.14 -72.66
N PHE A 13 51.73 116.73 -72.22
CA PHE A 13 51.15 116.45 -70.89
C PHE A 13 50.49 115.06 -70.83
N PHE A 14 49.91 114.61 -71.94
CA PHE A 14 49.35 113.27 -72.06
C PHE A 14 50.44 112.19 -72.04
N PHE A 15 51.62 112.48 -72.60
CA PHE A 15 52.78 111.58 -72.58
C PHE A 15 53.34 111.37 -71.17
N PHE A 16 53.35 112.42 -70.34
CA PHE A 16 53.89 112.35 -68.97
C PHE A 16 52.93 111.63 -67.99
N VAL A 17 51.61 111.84 -68.11
CA VAL A 17 50.60 111.11 -67.31
C VAL A 17 50.50 109.65 -67.76
N PHE A 18 50.61 109.35 -69.05
CA PHE A 18 50.57 107.99 -69.57
C PHE A 18 51.82 107.17 -69.18
N LEU A 19 53.02 107.76 -69.16
CA LEU A 19 54.26 107.09 -68.72
C LEU A 19 54.33 106.87 -67.19
N ILE A 20 53.78 107.78 -66.39
CA ILE A 20 53.63 107.58 -64.93
C ILE A 20 52.58 106.48 -64.64
N SER A 21 51.51 106.39 -65.45
CA SER A 21 50.55 105.28 -65.36
C SER A 21 51.15 103.94 -65.81
N LEU A 22 51.96 103.90 -66.88
CA LEU A 22 52.53 102.65 -67.41
C LEU A 22 53.62 102.03 -66.50
N THR A 23 54.40 102.85 -65.80
CA THR A 23 55.44 102.38 -64.85
C THR A 23 54.90 102.05 -63.46
N SER A 24 53.77 102.67 -63.05
CA SER A 24 53.04 102.33 -61.82
C SER A 24 52.21 101.05 -61.97
N GLN A 25 51.66 100.81 -63.16
CA GLN A 25 50.85 99.63 -63.47
C GLN A 25 51.67 98.33 -63.51
N ASP A 26 52.95 98.37 -63.92
CA ASP A 26 53.82 97.19 -63.99
C ASP A 26 54.37 96.76 -62.59
N GLN A 27 54.57 97.72 -61.68
CA GLN A 27 54.93 97.45 -60.27
C GLN A 27 53.73 97.03 -59.40
N LEU A 28 52.51 97.49 -59.72
CA LEU A 28 51.28 97.07 -59.05
C LEU A 28 50.85 95.66 -59.49
N ASN A 29 50.88 95.38 -60.80
CA ASN A 29 50.44 94.12 -61.39
C ASN A 29 51.34 92.93 -61.00
N ASN A 30 52.65 93.14 -60.82
CA ASN A 30 53.58 92.10 -60.35
C ASN A 30 53.36 91.78 -58.85
N LYS A 31 53.03 92.78 -58.02
CA LYS A 31 52.68 92.56 -56.60
C LYS A 31 51.36 91.82 -56.42
N ASP A 32 50.33 92.18 -57.20
CA ASP A 32 49.02 91.53 -57.15
C ASP A 32 49.10 90.08 -57.65
N HIS A 33 49.88 89.79 -58.70
CA HIS A 33 50.09 88.42 -59.15
C HIS A 33 50.81 87.55 -58.11
N ASN A 34 51.87 88.05 -57.47
CA ASN A 34 52.57 87.31 -56.42
C ASN A 34 51.70 87.10 -55.17
N LEU A 35 50.78 88.04 -54.86
CA LEU A 35 49.80 87.89 -53.79
C LEU A 35 48.80 86.76 -54.10
N LEU A 36 48.23 86.75 -55.31
CA LEU A 36 47.29 85.71 -55.76
C LEU A 36 47.93 84.32 -55.80
N ILE A 37 49.21 84.22 -56.19
CA ILE A 37 49.96 82.95 -56.14
C ILE A 37 50.10 82.46 -54.69
N ARG A 38 50.42 83.36 -53.75
CA ARG A 38 50.53 83.01 -52.33
C ARG A 38 49.18 82.59 -51.73
N GLU A 39 48.09 83.24 -52.09
CA GLU A 39 46.74 82.87 -51.66
C GLU A 39 46.29 81.53 -52.27
N LEU A 40 46.64 81.27 -53.53
CA LEU A 40 46.40 80.00 -54.20
C LEU A 40 47.19 78.86 -53.53
N ASP A 41 48.47 79.10 -53.21
CA ASP A 41 49.31 78.13 -52.52
C ASP A 41 48.80 77.86 -51.08
N ASP A 42 48.36 78.90 -50.35
CA ASP A 42 47.71 78.75 -49.04
C ASP A 42 46.38 77.96 -49.14
N ALA A 43 45.55 78.27 -50.14
CA ALA A 43 44.32 77.54 -50.40
C ALA A 43 44.59 76.07 -50.75
N LYS A 44 45.65 75.78 -51.52
CA LYS A 44 46.08 74.42 -51.85
C LYS A 44 46.56 73.65 -50.62
N LEU A 45 47.36 74.27 -49.76
CA LEU A 45 47.77 73.66 -48.49
C LEU A 45 46.57 73.36 -47.59
N LYS A 46 45.61 74.30 -47.51
CA LYS A 46 44.35 74.08 -46.79
C LYS A 46 43.53 72.94 -47.39
N LEU A 47 43.50 72.82 -48.72
CA LEU A 47 42.82 71.73 -49.41
C LEU A 47 43.47 70.37 -49.10
N SER A 48 44.80 70.28 -49.14
CA SER A 48 45.52 69.06 -48.75
C SER A 48 45.30 68.69 -47.27
N ARG A 49 45.22 69.68 -46.38
CA ARG A 49 44.89 69.43 -44.97
C ARG A 49 43.45 68.92 -44.80
N LEU A 50 42.49 69.51 -45.50
CA LEU A 50 41.09 69.05 -45.45
C LEU A 50 40.93 67.65 -46.04
N GLU A 51 41.65 67.34 -47.12
CA GLU A 51 41.67 66.01 -47.73
C GLU A 51 42.25 64.96 -46.77
N SER A 52 43.34 65.29 -46.07
CA SER A 52 43.91 64.42 -45.03
C SER A 52 42.94 64.19 -43.87
N VAL A 53 42.25 65.24 -43.40
CA VAL A 53 41.25 65.11 -42.33
C VAL A 53 40.05 64.28 -42.81
N LEU A 54 39.61 64.48 -44.05
CA LEU A 54 38.51 63.71 -44.64
C LEU A 54 38.87 62.22 -44.71
N GLU A 55 40.06 61.87 -45.21
CA GLU A 55 40.53 60.50 -45.31
C GLU A 55 40.63 59.84 -43.91
N GLU A 56 41.17 60.54 -42.92
CA GLU A 56 41.21 60.06 -41.53
C GLU A 56 39.80 59.82 -40.97
N THR A 57 38.85 60.73 -41.26
CA THR A 57 37.45 60.54 -40.83
C THR A 57 36.77 59.37 -41.52
N ILE A 58 37.06 59.12 -42.81
CA ILE A 58 36.53 57.97 -43.56
C ILE A 58 37.05 56.68 -42.94
N GLN A 59 38.36 56.56 -42.72
CA GLN A 59 38.96 55.38 -42.09
C GLN A 59 38.41 55.15 -40.67
N SER A 60 38.23 56.22 -39.89
CA SER A 60 37.59 56.11 -38.57
C SER A 60 36.14 55.63 -38.67
N ILE A 61 35.40 56.06 -39.69
CA ILE A 61 34.00 55.64 -39.90
C ILE A 61 33.95 54.16 -40.31
N ASP A 62 34.85 53.71 -41.19
CA ASP A 62 34.92 52.31 -41.61
C ASP A 62 35.25 51.39 -40.44
N ALA A 63 36.22 51.77 -39.60
CA ALA A 63 36.56 51.03 -38.39
C ALA A 63 35.37 50.95 -37.41
N LYS A 64 34.64 52.06 -37.20
CA LYS A 64 33.42 52.07 -36.37
C LYS A 64 32.31 51.22 -36.97
N THR A 65 32.17 51.19 -38.29
CA THR A 65 31.17 50.38 -39.00
C THR A 65 31.43 48.88 -38.80
N LEU A 66 32.70 48.46 -38.86
CA LEU A 66 33.08 47.07 -38.59
C LEU A 66 32.80 46.66 -37.14
N LEU A 67 33.13 47.52 -36.17
CA LEU A 67 32.82 47.29 -34.76
C LEU A 67 31.30 47.18 -34.51
N LEU A 68 30.50 48.03 -35.17
CA LEU A 68 29.03 47.95 -35.08
C LEU A 68 28.52 46.60 -35.58
N LYS A 69 29.06 46.09 -36.70
CA LYS A 69 28.68 44.78 -37.24
C LYS A 69 29.02 43.61 -36.31
N GLU A 70 30.16 43.67 -35.61
CA GLU A 70 30.50 42.65 -34.61
C GLU A 70 29.57 42.71 -33.39
N ARG A 71 29.23 43.92 -32.93
CA ARG A 71 28.27 44.12 -31.83
C ARG A 71 26.86 43.67 -32.19
N GLU A 72 26.44 43.87 -33.43
CA GLU A 72 25.16 43.38 -33.95
C GLU A 72 25.09 41.85 -33.90
N LYS A 73 26.13 41.15 -34.36
CA LYS A 73 26.21 39.68 -34.27
C LYS A 73 26.17 39.17 -32.82
N LEU A 74 26.84 39.87 -31.90
CA LEU A 74 26.80 39.52 -30.47
C LEU A 74 25.39 39.73 -29.90
N LEU A 75 24.70 40.80 -30.29
CA LEU A 75 23.32 41.06 -29.87
C LEU A 75 22.37 39.96 -30.39
N GLU A 76 22.54 39.52 -31.63
CA GLU A 76 21.76 38.41 -32.20
C GLU A 76 21.99 37.09 -31.44
N ASP A 77 23.24 36.75 -31.08
CA ASP A 77 23.54 35.58 -30.25
C ASP A 77 22.90 35.67 -28.85
N MET A 78 22.96 36.85 -28.24
CA MET A 78 22.30 37.11 -26.96
C MET A 78 20.78 37.01 -27.05
N GLU A 79 20.16 37.50 -28.13
CA GLU A 79 18.73 37.38 -28.38
C GLU A 79 18.30 35.92 -28.51
N ASN A 80 19.04 35.12 -29.27
CA ASN A 80 18.80 33.67 -29.38
C ASN A 80 18.93 32.95 -28.03
N LYS A 81 19.86 33.36 -27.18
CA LYS A 81 19.97 32.81 -25.82
C LYS A 81 18.81 33.23 -24.92
N ILE A 82 18.34 34.46 -25.04
CA ILE A 82 17.18 34.95 -24.31
C ILE A 82 15.93 34.13 -24.69
N THR A 83 15.69 33.91 -25.98
CA THR A 83 14.53 33.12 -26.44
C THR A 83 14.61 31.66 -25.99
N TYR A 84 15.81 31.05 -26.03
CA TYR A 84 16.01 29.70 -25.48
C TYR A 84 15.72 29.64 -23.97
N LEU A 85 16.27 30.57 -23.18
CA LEU A 85 16.04 30.61 -21.74
C LEU A 85 14.57 30.86 -21.41
N GLN A 86 13.87 31.71 -22.17
CA GLN A 86 12.43 31.91 -22.03
C GLN A 86 11.66 30.61 -22.27
N SER A 87 12.00 29.85 -23.32
CA SER A 87 11.40 28.54 -23.57
C SER A 87 11.63 27.56 -22.41
N VAL A 88 12.86 27.50 -21.87
CA VAL A 88 13.17 26.62 -20.73
C VAL A 88 12.40 27.03 -19.48
N ILE A 89 12.28 28.33 -19.22
CA ILE A 89 11.50 28.84 -18.08
C ILE A 89 10.03 28.45 -18.24
N SER A 90 9.44 28.61 -19.42
CA SER A 90 8.05 28.20 -19.67
C SER A 90 7.84 26.70 -19.44
N THR A 91 8.75 25.85 -19.94
CA THR A 91 8.63 24.40 -19.69
C THR A 91 8.75 24.04 -18.21
N LEU A 92 9.64 24.72 -17.48
CA LEU A 92 9.83 24.46 -16.06
C LEU A 92 8.64 24.97 -15.23
N GLU A 93 8.02 26.07 -15.64
CA GLU A 93 6.79 26.59 -15.03
C GLU A 93 5.64 25.59 -15.19
N ASP A 94 5.43 25.05 -16.40
CA ASP A 94 4.43 24.01 -16.66
C ASP A 94 4.68 22.74 -15.81
N ASP A 95 5.94 22.27 -15.76
CA ASP A 95 6.33 21.12 -14.95
C ASP A 95 6.13 21.37 -13.45
N SER A 96 6.41 22.59 -12.99
CA SER A 96 6.19 23.00 -11.60
C SER A 96 4.71 23.00 -11.24
N LEU A 97 3.84 23.53 -12.11
CA LEU A 97 2.39 23.52 -11.90
C LEU A 97 1.83 22.09 -11.86
N LEU A 98 2.33 21.21 -12.72
CA LEU A 98 1.97 19.79 -12.71
C LEU A 98 2.41 19.10 -11.42
N ALA A 99 3.61 19.40 -10.92
CA ALA A 99 4.11 18.86 -9.66
C ALA A 99 3.25 19.33 -8.47
N ASP A 100 2.85 20.60 -8.45
CA ASP A 100 1.97 21.16 -7.42
C ASP A 100 0.57 20.52 -7.41
N GLU A 101 0.00 20.22 -8.58
CA GLU A 101 -1.28 19.51 -8.66
C GLU A 101 -1.18 18.08 -8.12
N LYS A 102 -0.11 17.36 -8.48
CA LYS A 102 0.16 16.02 -7.94
C LYS A 102 0.39 16.04 -6.44
N LEU A 103 1.10 17.05 -5.94
CA LEU A 103 1.36 17.21 -4.51
C LEU A 103 0.05 17.42 -3.75
N LYS A 104 -0.84 18.30 -4.23
CA LYS A 104 -2.17 18.49 -3.65
C LYS A 104 -3.01 17.22 -3.67
N ALA A 105 -3.01 16.49 -4.78
CA ALA A 105 -3.74 15.22 -4.88
C ALA A 105 -3.22 14.19 -3.84
N LEU A 106 -1.91 14.11 -3.66
CA LEU A 106 -1.28 13.23 -2.68
C LEU A 106 -1.56 13.67 -1.23
N GLU A 107 -1.55 14.97 -0.95
CA GLU A 107 -1.92 15.51 0.37
C GLU A 107 -3.38 15.16 0.74
N GLU A 108 -4.30 15.24 -0.21
CA GLU A 108 -5.69 14.84 -0.02
C GLU A 108 -5.82 13.33 0.23
N GLU A 109 -5.09 12.49 -0.51
CA GLU A 109 -5.06 11.05 -0.28
C GLU A 109 -4.52 10.71 1.12
N VAL A 110 -3.41 11.34 1.53
CA VAL A 110 -2.85 11.18 2.89
C VAL A 110 -3.87 11.57 3.96
N ARG A 111 -4.63 12.66 3.75
CA ARG A 111 -5.68 13.07 4.68
C ARG A 111 -6.79 12.03 4.80
N LEU A 112 -7.27 11.50 3.66
CA LEU A 112 -8.29 10.45 3.64
C LEU A 112 -7.81 9.16 4.31
N LEU A 113 -6.56 8.76 4.06
CA LEU A 113 -5.95 7.60 4.70
C LEU A 113 -5.82 7.79 6.21
N TRP A 114 -5.48 9.01 6.66
CA TRP A 114 -5.42 9.32 8.08
C TRP A 114 -6.80 9.21 8.76
N ASP A 115 -7.85 9.70 8.11
CA ASP A 115 -9.23 9.60 8.61
C ASP A 115 -9.70 8.14 8.67
N ALA A 116 -9.43 7.37 7.62
CA ALA A 116 -9.73 5.94 7.59
C ALA A 116 -8.95 5.17 8.67
N SER A 117 -7.67 5.50 8.88
CA SER A 117 -6.84 4.90 9.92
C SER A 117 -7.41 5.14 11.32
N ARG A 118 -7.84 6.37 11.63
CA ARG A 118 -8.50 6.70 12.90
C ARG A 118 -9.78 5.90 13.10
N LYS A 119 -10.61 5.80 12.06
CA LYS A 119 -11.84 5.02 12.10
C LYS A 119 -11.57 3.54 12.36
N ASN A 120 -10.62 2.96 11.62
CA ASN A 120 -10.24 1.55 11.78
C ASN A 120 -9.67 1.25 13.18
N ASN A 121 -8.90 2.18 13.75
CA ASN A 121 -8.38 2.04 15.10
C ASN A 121 -9.52 1.99 16.15
N PHE A 122 -10.54 2.82 15.99
CA PHE A 122 -11.73 2.77 16.84
C PHE A 122 -12.50 1.45 16.69
N GLU A 123 -12.76 1.02 15.46
CA GLU A 123 -13.44 -0.25 15.17
C GLU A 123 -12.67 -1.46 15.73
N LEU A 124 -11.33 -1.42 15.69
CA LEU A 124 -10.47 -2.44 16.28
C LEU A 124 -10.71 -2.58 17.79
N HIS A 125 -10.73 -1.47 18.53
CA HIS A 125 -10.97 -1.50 19.97
C HIS A 125 -12.38 -1.96 20.33
N VAL A 126 -13.39 -1.60 19.53
CA VAL A 126 -14.76 -2.12 19.72
C VAL A 126 -14.77 -3.63 19.53
N LEU A 127 -14.20 -4.13 18.43
CA LEU A 127 -14.15 -5.56 18.12
C LEU A 127 -13.34 -6.34 19.17
N GLU A 128 -12.24 -5.78 19.66
CA GLU A 128 -11.44 -6.35 20.75
C GLU A 128 -12.25 -6.50 22.03
N SER A 129 -13.04 -5.49 22.40
CA SER A 129 -13.90 -5.56 23.58
C SER A 129 -15.05 -6.56 23.44
N GLU A 130 -15.64 -6.68 22.24
CA GLU A 130 -16.68 -7.68 21.95
C GLU A 130 -16.10 -9.09 21.96
N ALA A 131 -14.90 -9.28 21.37
CA ALA A 131 -14.19 -10.55 21.40
C ALA A 131 -13.94 -11.00 22.84
N GLN A 132 -13.44 -10.10 23.71
CA GLN A 132 -13.21 -10.41 25.12
C GLN A 132 -14.51 -10.79 25.86
N ASP A 133 -15.61 -10.05 25.68
CA ASP A 133 -16.91 -10.43 26.29
C ASP A 133 -17.35 -11.83 25.83
N THR A 134 -17.21 -12.14 24.54
CA THR A 134 -17.57 -13.46 24.04
C THR A 134 -16.67 -14.56 24.56
N GLU A 135 -15.37 -14.29 24.74
CA GLU A 135 -14.42 -15.22 25.33
C GLU A 135 -14.78 -15.52 26.79
N ASP A 136 -15.01 -14.50 27.61
CA ASP A 136 -15.43 -14.64 29.01
C ASP A 136 -16.73 -15.46 29.14
N ARG A 137 -17.69 -15.22 28.22
CA ARG A 137 -18.95 -15.99 28.17
C ARG A 137 -18.75 -17.44 27.79
N VAL A 138 -17.87 -17.72 26.82
CA VAL A 138 -17.52 -19.09 26.41
C VAL A 138 -16.81 -19.82 27.55
N GLU A 139 -15.89 -19.17 28.25
CA GLU A 139 -15.22 -19.73 29.44
C GLU A 139 -16.25 -20.08 30.53
N ALA A 140 -17.19 -19.17 30.82
CA ALA A 140 -18.24 -19.41 31.80
C ALA A 140 -19.16 -20.59 31.42
N VAL A 141 -19.48 -20.77 30.14
CA VAL A 141 -20.24 -21.94 29.66
C VAL A 141 -19.39 -23.20 29.74
N ASN A 142 -18.11 -23.13 29.39
CA ASN A 142 -17.18 -24.26 29.44
C ASN A 142 -17.09 -24.82 30.88
N LEU A 143 -16.93 -23.95 31.89
CA LEU A 143 -16.92 -24.36 33.30
C LEU A 143 -18.23 -25.04 33.74
N LYS A 144 -19.37 -24.63 33.18
CA LYS A 144 -20.66 -25.30 33.46
C LYS A 144 -20.73 -26.67 32.79
N VAL A 145 -20.26 -26.79 31.55
CA VAL A 145 -20.20 -28.06 30.81
C VAL A 145 -19.29 -29.05 31.52
N GLU A 146 -18.14 -28.61 32.02
CA GLU A 146 -17.20 -29.45 32.80
C GLU A 146 -17.87 -30.00 34.07
N LYS A 147 -18.53 -29.14 34.86
CA LYS A 147 -19.31 -29.58 36.03
C LYS A 147 -20.43 -30.55 35.66
N MET A 148 -21.12 -30.32 34.55
CA MET A 148 -22.16 -31.24 34.08
C MET A 148 -21.57 -32.58 33.64
N ALA A 149 -20.38 -32.58 33.01
CA ALA A 149 -19.70 -33.80 32.61
C ALA A 149 -19.31 -34.64 33.84
N GLU A 150 -18.78 -34.01 34.90
CA GLU A 150 -18.51 -34.69 36.18
C GLU A 150 -19.77 -35.34 36.75
N VAL A 151 -20.88 -34.59 36.87
CA VAL A 151 -22.15 -35.12 37.37
C VAL A 151 -22.69 -36.27 36.52
N VAL A 152 -22.62 -36.15 35.19
CA VAL A 152 -23.07 -37.22 34.27
C VAL A 152 -22.21 -38.47 34.43
N THR A 153 -20.90 -38.33 34.61
CA THR A 153 -20.01 -39.49 34.84
C THR A 153 -20.31 -40.19 36.17
N GLU A 154 -20.58 -39.45 37.24
CA GLU A 154 -21.00 -40.00 38.52
C GLU A 154 -22.36 -40.72 38.42
N GLN A 155 -23.35 -40.09 37.80
CA GLN A 155 -24.66 -40.70 37.59
C GLN A 155 -24.57 -41.98 36.73
N TRP A 156 -23.71 -42.00 35.73
CA TRP A 156 -23.47 -43.20 34.92
C TRP A 156 -22.94 -44.37 35.76
N ILE A 157 -21.95 -44.11 36.64
CA ILE A 157 -21.43 -45.12 37.57
C ILE A 157 -22.52 -45.63 38.51
N GLN A 158 -23.38 -44.74 39.03
CA GLN A 158 -24.50 -45.13 39.89
C GLN A 158 -25.52 -46.01 39.16
N ILE A 159 -25.89 -45.67 37.93
CA ILE A 159 -26.80 -46.46 37.09
C ILE A 159 -26.22 -47.86 36.85
N GLN A 160 -24.93 -47.96 36.53
CA GLN A 160 -24.26 -49.25 36.33
C GLN A 160 -24.29 -50.11 37.60
N HIS A 161 -24.02 -49.54 38.77
CA HIS A 161 -24.12 -50.28 40.03
C HIS A 161 -25.57 -50.73 40.35
N LEU A 162 -26.56 -49.87 40.09
CA LEU A 162 -27.97 -50.21 40.28
C LEU A 162 -28.39 -51.34 39.33
N GLU A 163 -27.97 -51.31 38.08
CA GLU A 163 -28.25 -52.35 37.09
C GLU A 163 -27.65 -53.70 37.51
N GLN A 164 -26.40 -53.71 37.98
CA GLN A 164 -25.76 -54.91 38.51
C GLN A 164 -26.48 -55.45 39.76
N ALA A 165 -26.85 -54.57 40.70
CA ALA A 165 -27.57 -54.95 41.90
C ALA A 165 -28.96 -55.54 41.58
N LEU A 166 -29.66 -54.94 40.61
CA LEU A 166 -30.94 -55.44 40.09
C LEU A 166 -30.79 -56.84 39.50
N GLN A 167 -29.81 -57.06 38.63
CA GLN A 167 -29.56 -58.36 38.01
C GLN A 167 -29.22 -59.44 39.07
N LEU A 168 -28.43 -59.09 40.09
CA LEU A 168 -28.12 -59.99 41.20
C LEU A 168 -29.35 -60.31 42.05
N ALA A 169 -30.17 -59.30 42.37
CA ALA A 169 -31.40 -59.48 43.13
C ALA A 169 -32.40 -60.36 42.37
N GLN A 170 -32.58 -60.16 41.06
CA GLN A 170 -33.42 -61.01 40.22
C GLN A 170 -32.92 -62.45 40.18
N ARG A 171 -31.61 -62.69 40.01
CA ARG A 171 -31.04 -64.05 40.03
C ARG A 171 -31.25 -64.74 41.37
N ARG A 172 -31.00 -64.04 42.47
CA ARG A 172 -31.24 -64.57 43.82
C ARG A 172 -32.71 -64.89 44.06
N ALA A 173 -33.62 -63.99 43.68
CA ALA A 173 -35.06 -64.21 43.84
C ALA A 173 -35.55 -65.42 43.04
N LEU A 174 -35.08 -65.60 41.80
CA LEU A 174 -35.41 -66.77 40.98
C LEU A 174 -34.85 -68.07 41.60
N GLN A 175 -33.61 -68.03 42.08
CA GLN A 175 -32.97 -69.17 42.76
C GLN A 175 -33.72 -69.53 44.05
N ASP A 176 -34.06 -68.55 44.87
CA ASP A 176 -34.83 -68.73 46.11
C ASP A 176 -36.23 -69.29 45.81
N GLN A 177 -36.91 -68.78 44.77
CA GLN A 177 -38.21 -69.31 44.34
C GLN A 177 -38.09 -70.77 43.91
N LYS A 178 -37.09 -71.12 43.09
CA LYS A 178 -36.82 -72.50 42.68
C LYS A 178 -36.54 -73.39 43.89
N GLN A 179 -35.70 -72.94 44.80
CA GLN A 179 -35.35 -73.68 46.01
C GLN A 179 -36.53 -73.86 46.96
N ARG A 180 -37.36 -72.83 47.14
CA ARG A 180 -38.63 -72.91 47.89
C ARG A 180 -39.60 -73.89 47.24
N TYR A 181 -39.79 -73.82 45.92
CA TYR A 181 -40.66 -74.76 45.20
C TYR A 181 -40.21 -76.21 45.40
N MET A 182 -38.90 -76.49 45.25
CA MET A 182 -38.33 -77.82 45.48
C MET A 182 -38.56 -78.28 46.93
N ARG A 183 -38.31 -77.40 47.92
CA ARG A 183 -38.48 -77.72 49.34
C ARG A 183 -39.95 -77.99 49.70
N CYS A 184 -40.89 -77.17 49.21
CA CYS A 184 -42.32 -77.38 49.44
C CYS A 184 -42.84 -78.66 48.79
N SER A 185 -42.41 -78.94 47.54
CA SER A 185 -42.75 -80.19 46.85
C SER A 185 -42.20 -81.41 47.59
N PHE A 186 -40.98 -81.32 48.12
CA PHE A 186 -40.39 -82.37 48.95
C PHE A 186 -41.16 -82.61 50.25
N LEU A 187 -41.51 -81.56 50.99
CA LEU A 187 -42.33 -81.67 52.21
C LEU A 187 -43.71 -82.24 51.91
N ARG A 188 -44.31 -81.88 50.78
CA ARG A 188 -45.60 -82.44 50.34
C ARG A 188 -45.49 -83.95 50.06
N LEU A 189 -44.44 -84.40 49.37
CA LEU A 189 -44.18 -85.81 49.11
C LEU A 189 -43.98 -86.60 50.42
N GLN A 190 -43.22 -86.05 51.36
CA GLN A 190 -43.07 -86.65 52.69
C GLN A 190 -44.41 -86.80 53.41
N GLY A 191 -45.26 -85.77 53.39
CA GLY A 191 -46.61 -85.82 53.97
C GLY A 191 -47.48 -86.91 53.33
N PHE A 192 -47.46 -87.02 52.00
CA PHE A 192 -48.19 -88.05 51.27
C PHE A 192 -47.69 -89.46 51.61
N ILE A 193 -46.37 -89.68 51.58
CA ILE A 193 -45.76 -90.97 51.93
C ILE A 193 -46.08 -91.36 53.37
N LYS A 194 -45.99 -90.42 54.31
CA LYS A 194 -46.33 -90.66 55.73
C LYS A 194 -47.79 -91.05 55.91
N GLN A 195 -48.70 -90.39 55.19
CA GLN A 195 -50.13 -90.72 55.21
C GLN A 195 -50.40 -92.11 54.61
N GLU A 196 -49.76 -92.42 53.49
CA GLU A 196 -49.95 -93.70 52.79
C GLU A 196 -49.38 -94.87 53.60
N MET A 197 -48.21 -94.69 54.22
CA MET A 197 -47.63 -95.71 55.11
C MET A 197 -48.47 -95.95 56.36
N ARG A 198 -49.16 -94.93 56.91
CA ARG A 198 -50.10 -95.12 58.03
C ARG A 198 -51.36 -95.90 57.64
N ARG A 199 -51.77 -95.83 56.38
CA ARG A 199 -52.99 -96.48 55.88
C ARG A 199 -52.80 -97.98 55.62
N ASN A 200 -51.57 -98.43 55.40
CA ASN A 200 -51.24 -99.82 55.13
C ASN A 200 -50.81 -100.55 56.41
N GLU A 201 -51.45 -101.68 56.73
CA GLU A 201 -51.20 -102.45 57.95
C GLU A 201 -49.74 -102.92 58.09
N PHE A 202 -49.07 -103.22 56.97
CA PHE A 202 -47.67 -103.70 56.96
C PHE A 202 -46.64 -102.60 57.15
N THR A 203 -46.90 -101.37 56.68
CA THR A 203 -45.93 -100.26 56.72
C THR A 203 -46.19 -99.28 57.87
N ALA A 204 -47.35 -99.38 58.54
CA ALA A 204 -47.69 -98.56 59.68
C ALA A 204 -46.69 -98.67 60.85
N ALA A 205 -46.09 -99.85 61.04
CA ALA A 205 -45.08 -100.09 62.09
C ALA A 205 -43.74 -99.35 61.85
N PHE A 206 -43.46 -98.94 60.61
CA PHE A 206 -42.18 -98.32 60.21
C PHE A 206 -42.26 -96.80 60.03
N VAL A 207 -43.38 -96.16 60.42
CA VAL A 207 -43.60 -94.71 60.24
C VAL A 207 -42.75 -93.90 61.23
N ASN A 208 -41.46 -93.73 60.91
CA ASN A 208 -40.54 -92.83 61.57
C ASN A 208 -40.19 -91.64 60.65
N ASP A 209 -39.99 -90.46 61.23
CA ASP A 209 -39.70 -89.24 60.47
C ASP A 209 -38.40 -89.35 59.66
N GLU A 210 -37.38 -90.02 60.21
CA GLU A 210 -36.13 -90.34 59.51
C GLU A 210 -36.36 -91.28 58.32
N PHE A 211 -37.17 -92.33 58.48
CA PHE A 211 -37.45 -93.30 57.42
C PHE A 211 -38.30 -92.71 56.28
N VAL A 212 -39.32 -91.90 56.61
CA VAL A 212 -40.12 -91.13 55.63
C VAL A 212 -39.22 -90.21 54.81
N PHE A 213 -38.24 -89.56 55.44
CA PHE A 213 -37.26 -88.71 54.76
C PHE A 213 -36.42 -89.50 53.75
N PHE A 214 -35.87 -90.65 54.14
CA PHE A 214 -35.10 -91.51 53.24
C PHE A 214 -35.94 -92.04 52.08
N LEU A 215 -37.18 -92.49 52.34
CA LEU A 215 -38.06 -93.01 51.31
C LEU A 215 -38.50 -91.93 50.31
N ALA A 216 -38.82 -90.72 50.78
CA ALA A 216 -39.10 -89.57 49.92
C ALA A 216 -37.90 -89.18 49.06
N SER A 217 -36.69 -89.22 49.64
CA SER A 217 -35.44 -88.92 48.93
C SER A 217 -35.17 -89.99 47.85
N ALA A 218 -35.30 -91.26 48.22
CA ALA A 218 -35.19 -92.40 47.31
C ALA A 218 -36.13 -92.28 46.11
N LEU A 219 -37.41 -91.97 46.33
CA LEU A 219 -38.41 -91.81 45.26
C LEU A 219 -38.06 -90.69 44.27
N ILE A 220 -37.32 -89.66 44.70
CA ILE A 220 -36.86 -88.58 43.83
C ILE A 220 -35.53 -88.95 43.15
N THR A 221 -34.60 -89.59 43.86
CA THR A 221 -33.25 -89.88 43.36
C THR A 221 -33.19 -91.12 42.47
N PHE A 222 -33.96 -92.16 42.75
CA PHE A 222 -33.93 -93.41 41.98
C PHE A 222 -34.30 -93.23 40.49
N PRO A 223 -35.35 -92.47 40.13
CA PRO A 223 -35.65 -92.21 38.72
C PRO A 223 -34.54 -91.40 38.02
N VAL A 224 -33.94 -90.43 38.72
CA VAL A 224 -32.84 -89.61 38.19
C VAL A 224 -31.58 -90.45 37.97
N LEU A 225 -31.21 -91.29 38.94
CA LEU A 225 -30.07 -92.20 38.84
C LEU A 225 -30.31 -93.29 37.80
N GLY A 226 -31.53 -93.82 37.70
CA GLY A 226 -31.90 -94.78 36.67
C GLY A 226 -31.81 -94.18 35.27
N ALA A 227 -32.35 -92.98 35.07
CA ALA A 227 -32.25 -92.25 33.81
C ALA A 227 -30.78 -91.91 33.46
N TRP A 228 -29.99 -91.45 34.44
CA TRP A 228 -28.56 -91.21 34.27
C TRP A 228 -27.79 -92.47 33.88
N MET A 229 -28.06 -93.59 34.55
CA MET A 229 -27.40 -94.87 34.28
C MET A 229 -27.76 -95.40 32.88
N VAL A 230 -29.01 -95.27 32.45
CA VAL A 230 -29.43 -95.64 31.09
C VAL A 230 -28.79 -94.73 30.04
N LEU A 231 -28.78 -93.40 30.25
CA LEU A 231 -28.12 -92.47 29.33
C LEU A 231 -26.61 -92.72 29.25
N SER A 232 -25.94 -92.95 30.39
CA SER A 232 -24.51 -93.27 30.40
C SER A 232 -24.19 -94.61 29.73
N SER A 233 -25.09 -95.58 29.77
CA SER A 233 -24.92 -96.86 29.07
C SER A 233 -25.05 -96.76 27.54
N GLN A 234 -25.61 -95.68 27.01
CA GLN A 234 -25.68 -95.42 25.56
C GLN A 234 -24.52 -94.56 25.01
N PHE A 235 -23.79 -93.89 25.90
CA PHE A 235 -22.61 -93.09 25.56
C PHE A 235 -21.29 -93.77 25.96
N SER A 236 -21.35 -95.01 26.46
CA SER A 236 -20.22 -95.94 26.61
C SER A 236 -20.24 -96.97 25.48
#